data_AF-A0A935LEW9-F1
#
_entry.id   AF-A0A935LEW9-F1
#
_cell.length_a   1.000
_cell.length_b   1.000
_cell.length_c   1.000
_cell.angle_alpha   90.00
_cell.angle_beta   90.00
_cell.angle_gamma   90.00
#
_symmetry.space_group_name_H-M   'P 1'
#
loop_
_entity.id
_entity.type
_entity.pdbx_description
1 polymer ?
#
loop_
_entity_poly.entity_id
_entity_poly.type
_entity_poly.pdbx_seq_one_letter_code
_entity_poly.pdbx_strand_id
1 'polypeptide(L)' 'MPRDFRPCTLLGAVNMEMGNYGIGQEWYRKAEDRGATRDVIDHELRVIFRRADKTKRAEIKAFLLGEDPVRYEWVDSN' A
#
# COMPACT_ATOMS: atom_id res chain seq x y z
N MET A 1 -8.40 -19.65 15.30
CA MET A 1 -7.17 -18.85 15.17
C MET A 1 -7.57 -17.38 15.07
N PRO A 2 -6.89 -16.43 15.72
CA PRO A 2 -7.22 -15.03 15.56
C PRO A 2 -7.02 -14.64 14.10
N ARG A 3 -8.07 -14.10 13.47
CA ARG A 3 -7.96 -13.43 12.17
C ARG A 3 -7.26 -12.11 12.40
N ASP A 4 -5.95 -12.17 12.57
CA ASP A 4 -5.12 -10.98 12.73
C ASP A 4 -4.44 -10.68 11.41
N PHE A 5 -4.96 -9.70 10.68
CA PHE A 5 -4.38 -9.24 9.42
C PHE A 5 -3.23 -8.25 9.65
N ARG A 6 -3.01 -7.77 10.88
CA ARG A 6 -1.99 -6.76 11.22
C ARG A 6 -0.56 -7.17 10.83
N PRO A 7 -0.14 -8.45 10.94
CA PRO A 7 1.16 -8.87 10.43
C PRO A 7 1.28 -8.70 8.92
N CYS A 8 0.19 -8.91 8.16
CA CYS A 8 0.20 -8.77 6.71
C CYS A 8 0.23 -7.29 6.29
N THR A 9 -0.51 -6.41 6.95
CA THR A 9 -0.47 -4.97 6.65
C THR A 9 0.90 -4.36 6.98
N LEU A 10 1.55 -4.81 8.06
CA LEU A 10 2.91 -4.40 8.41
C LEU A 10 3.94 -4.84 7.35
N LEU A 11 3.89 -6.11 6.93
CA LEU A 11 4.78 -6.63 5.89
C LEU A 11 4.55 -5.93 4.55
N GLY A 12 3.31 -5.57 4.24
CA GLY A 12 2.97 -4.72 3.11
C GLY A 12 3.68 -3.36 3.20
N ALA A 13 3.49 -2.65 4.32
CA ALA A 13 4.08 -1.33 4.54
C ALA A 13 5.60 -1.33 4.45
N VAL A 14 6.27 -2.28 5.10
CA VAL A 14 7.74 -2.41 5.08
C VAL A 14 8.26 -2.64 3.66
N ASN A 15 7.60 -3.49 2.87
CA ASN A 15 8.01 -3.72 1.48
C ASN A 15 7.77 -2.49 0.59
N MET A 16 6.66 -1.75 0.79
CA MET A 16 6.41 -0.50 0.09
C MET A 16 7.48 0.55 0.41
N GLU A 17 7.87 0.70 1.67
CA GLU A 17 8.93 1.63 2.09
C GLU A 17 10.29 1.27 1.49
N MET A 18 10.60 -0.04 1.37
CA MET A 18 11.84 -0.53 0.73
C MET A 18 11.83 -0.43 -0.80
N GLY A 19 10.70 -0.09 -1.43
CA GLY A 19 10.55 -0.08 -2.89
C GLY A 19 10.19 -1.43 -3.53
N ASN A 20 9.90 -2.45 -2.71
CA ASN A 20 9.49 -3.78 -3.16
C ASN A 20 7.97 -3.82 -3.41
N TYR A 21 7.47 -2.95 -4.29
CA TYR A 21 6.04 -2.66 -4.39
C TYR A 21 5.17 -3.88 -4.72
N GLY A 22 5.61 -4.75 -5.63
CA GLY A 22 4.87 -5.97 -5.96
C GLY A 22 4.73 -6.93 -4.76
N ILE A 23 5.78 -7.06 -3.95
CA ILE A 23 5.75 -7.87 -2.72
C ILE A 23 4.86 -7.21 -1.67
N GLY A 24 4.93 -5.88 -1.54
CA GLY A 24 4.06 -5.10 -0.66
C GLY A 24 2.58 -5.32 -0.97
N GLN A 25 2.24 -5.27 -2.26
CA GLN A 25 0.88 -5.48 -2.75
C GLN A 25 0.39 -6.92 -2.52
N GLU A 26 1.26 -7.92 -2.68
CA GLU A 26 0.92 -9.32 -2.38
C GLU A 26 0.58 -9.50 -0.89
N TRP A 27 1.33 -8.85 0.01
CA TRP A 27 1.04 -8.86 1.44
C TRP A 27 -0.27 -8.14 1.78
N TYR A 28 -0.59 -7.04 1.10
CA TYR A 28 -1.89 -6.39 1.26
C TYR A 28 -3.05 -7.26 0.78
N ARG A 29 -2.92 -7.95 -0.35
CA ARG A 29 -3.93 -8.94 -0.80
C ARG A 29 -4.14 -10.05 0.23
N LYS A 30 -3.06 -10.59 0.79
CA LYS A 30 -3.10 -11.55 1.91
C LYS A 30 -3.75 -10.99 3.17
N ALA A 31 -3.69 -9.68 3.39
CA ALA A 31 -4.38 -9.00 4.48
C ALA A 31 -5.89 -8.91 4.20
N GLU A 32 -6.28 -8.56 2.97
CA GLU A 32 -7.69 -8.55 2.53
C GLU A 32 -8.33 -9.94 2.70
N ASP A 33 -7.64 -11.00 2.28
CA ASP A 33 -8.08 -12.40 2.45
C ASP A 33 -8.28 -12.78 3.92
N ARG A 34 -7.59 -12.09 4.85
CA ARG A 34 -7.70 -12.27 6.30
C ARG A 34 -8.70 -11.32 6.96
N GLY A 35 -9.37 -10.48 6.19
CA GLY A 35 -10.43 -9.56 6.65
C GLY A 35 -10.00 -8.11 6.84
N ALA A 36 -8.82 -7.71 6.37
CA ALA A 36 -8.49 -6.29 6.28
C ALA A 36 -9.42 -5.61 5.27
N THR A 37 -9.95 -4.44 5.62
CA THR A 37 -10.70 -3.63 4.65
C THR A 37 -9.73 -2.88 3.74
N ARG A 38 -10.21 -2.51 2.55
CA ARG A 38 -9.45 -1.66 1.62
C ARG A 38 -9.05 -0.34 2.25
N ASP A 39 -9.91 0.25 3.09
CA ASP A 39 -9.63 1.50 3.80
C ASP A 39 -8.40 1.42 4.72
N VAL A 40 -8.19 0.28 5.38
CA VAL A 40 -7.01 0.06 6.23
C VAL A 40 -5.74 0.08 5.37
N ILE A 41 -5.77 -0.60 4.22
CA ILE A 41 -4.62 -0.66 3.30
C ILE A 41 -4.37 0.71 2.68
N ASP A 42 -5.42 1.39 2.23
CA ASP A 42 -5.31 2.72 1.62
C ASP A 42 -4.81 3.76 2.64
N HIS A 43 -5.17 3.61 3.92
CA HIS A 43 -4.61 4.43 4.99
C HIS A 43 -3.09 4.24 5.13
N GLU A 44 -2.61 3.01 5.16
CA GLU A 44 -1.17 2.69 5.23
C GLU A 44 -0.43 3.26 4.01
N LEU A 45 -0.95 3.05 2.80
CA LEU A 45 -0.37 3.57 1.57
C LEU A 45 -0.29 5.11 1.57
N ARG A 46 -1.32 5.80 2.06
CA ARG A 46 -1.31 7.27 2.22
C ARG A 46 -0.26 7.74 3.22
N VAL A 47 -0.07 7.03 4.33
CA VAL A 47 0.96 7.36 5.32
C VAL A 47 2.36 7.25 4.70
N ILE A 48 2.62 6.15 4.00
CA ILE A 48 3.91 5.90 3.32
C ILE A 48 4.16 6.97 2.26
N PHE A 49 3.17 7.23 1.39
CA PHE A 49 3.26 8.23 0.32
C PHE A 49 3.56 9.64 0.83
N ARG A 50 2.91 10.05 1.93
CA ARG A 50 3.14 11.36 2.56
C ARG A 50 4.55 11.49 3.14
N ARG A 51 5.10 10.41 3.69
CA ARG A 51 6.45 10.39 4.30
C ARG A 51 7.57 10.21 3.28
N ALA A 52 7.28 9.64 2.11
CA ALA A 52 8.24 9.42 1.04
C ALA A 52 8.85 10.72 0.50
N ASP A 53 10.13 10.66 0.14
CA ASP A 53 10.81 11.71 -0.62
C ASP A 53 10.27 11.84 -2.06
N LYS A 54 10.73 12.85 -2.82
CA LYS A 54 10.22 13.12 -4.16
C LYS A 54 10.39 11.95 -5.14
N THR A 55 11.55 11.29 -5.10
CA THR A 55 11.86 10.18 -6.00
C THR A 55 10.97 8.99 -5.67
N LYS A 56 10.92 8.62 -4.38
CA LYS A 56 10.11 7.52 -3.88
C LYS A 56 8.62 7.75 -4.10
N ARG A 57 8.15 8.98 -3.91
CA ARG A 57 6.76 9.36 -4.17
C ARG A 57 6.38 9.18 -5.65
N ALA A 58 7.27 9.53 -6.58
CA ALA A 58 7.04 9.31 -8.00
C ALA A 58 6.97 7.82 -8.37
N GLU A 59 7.83 6.99 -7.78
CA GLU A 59 7.81 5.53 -7.95
C GLU A 59 6.50 4.92 -7.42
N ILE A 60 6.12 5.25 -6.17
CA ILE A 60 4.87 4.76 -5.56
C ILE A 60 3.66 5.19 -6.40
N LYS A 61 3.64 6.45 -6.85
CA LYS A 61 2.58 6.97 -7.73
C LYS A 61 2.46 6.14 -9.00
N ALA A 62 3.56 5.92 -9.71
CA ALA A 62 3.55 5.16 -10.96
C ALA A 62 3.08 3.72 -10.74
N PHE A 63 3.52 3.08 -9.66
CA PHE A 63 3.09 1.73 -9.31
C PHE A 63 1.59 1.67 -9.00
N LEU A 64 1.10 2.52 -8.09
CA LEU A 64 -0.30 2.48 -7.66
C LEU A 64 -1.26 2.80 -8.82
N LEU A 65 -0.98 3.82 -9.63
CA LEU A 65 -1.81 4.14 -10.79
C LEU A 65 -1.76 3.06 -11.87
N GLY A 66 -0.66 2.32 -11.98
CA GLY A 66 -0.55 1.15 -12.86
C GLY A 66 -1.42 -0.02 -12.39
N GLU A 67 -1.63 -0.17 -11.08
CA GLU A 67 -2.47 -1.22 -10.49
C GLU A 67 -3.96 -0.90 -10.60
N ASP A 68 -4.39 0.28 -10.14
CA ASP A 68 -5.78 0.73 -10.20
C ASP A 68 -5.86 2.27 -10.21
N PRO A 69 -5.99 2.89 -11.39
CA PRO A 69 -5.97 4.35 -11.50
C PRO A 69 -7.17 5.03 -10.84
N VAL A 70 -8.30 4.32 -10.67
CA VAL A 70 -9.51 4.88 -10.04
C VAL A 70 -9.38 4.82 -8.52
N ARG A 71 -8.98 3.69 -7.95
CA ARG A 71 -8.80 3.54 -6.50
C ARG A 71 -7.71 4.47 -5.96
N TYR A 72 -6.64 4.65 -6.74
CA TYR A 72 -5.45 5.37 -6.30
C TYR A 72 -5.35 6.80 -6.82
N GLU A 73 -6.40 7.38 -7.41
CA GLU A 73 -6.42 8.76 -7.92
C GLU A 73 -5.94 9.83 -6.92
N TRP A 74 -6.04 9.53 -5.62
CA TRP A 74 -5.58 10.42 -4.55
C TRP A 74 -4.07 10.70 -4.58
N VAL A 75 -3.25 9.88 -5.27
CA VAL A 75 -1.81 10.16 -5.45
C VAL A 75 -1.55 11.29 -6.46
N ASP A 76 -2.52 11.61 -7.31
CA ASP A 76 -2.49 12.72 -8.27
C ASP A 76 -3.04 14.03 -7.68
N SER A 77 -3.80 13.94 -6.61
CA SER A 77 -4.57 15.07 -6.06
C SER A 77 -3.78 15.99 -5.12
N ASN A 78 -2.46 16.07 -5.24
CA ASN A 78 -1.60 16.72 -4.23
C ASN A 78 -0.49 17.61 -4.78
#